data_AF-A0A9E5FCZ6-F1
#
_entry.id   AF-A0A9E5FCZ6-F1
#
_cell.length_a   1.000
_cell.length_b   1.000
_cell.length_c   1.000
_cell.angle_alpha   90.00
_cell.angle_beta   90.00
_cell.angle_gamma   90.00
#
_symmetry.space_group_name_H-M   'P 1'
#
loop_
_entity.id
_entity.type
_entity.pdbx_description
1 polymer ?
#
loop_
_entity_poly.entity_id
_entity_poly.type
_entity_poly.pdbx_seq_one_letter_code
_entity_poly.pdbx_strand_id
1 'polypeptide(L)'
;MTRARFDRHLLHGALLVSVVFLMLADREFLGWPLVFGVIGIMVAAIAYEEWTDGLRPLPDAAGNTLGGLIGIAGGVWALTQAMGNKNLPLSVALIPFIACLIPCLTVVKILRRQLTRDFWVLHALGVVQVAIGCILGADDIMVVPLGFYAVMSLASLRSHLAGGIWPGWRVIVWEGSLLGAISLTGYLIMPSADVPIWNPSAAFGASRLATGFGTEMDLNHQGKVELDEEVVIEIDAVDYSGRPATIPLDQRFRAVELEVYRAGRWRGSATSTGGRGVPLAQPPLPALLVRQTLLNFRVMSREITTPVIADPALFLPVPAPGASRRGLLRRHLAYQQIVAEENKRDRSPLQDDIESRVRQEDLLSSPEALRPWAWELLESLADTPGQTAKQVASPLPLAELKEAQWRPARLPHGFFEESAQRLCRYLALGGDYTYTLDLDRT
;
A
#
# COMPACT_ATOMS: atom_id res chain seq x y z
N MET A 1 -28.25 -16.17 -37.79
CA MET A 1 -27.30 -15.16 -37.26
C MET A 1 -26.07 -15.18 -38.16
N THR A 2 -25.72 -14.07 -38.80
CA THR A 2 -24.54 -14.01 -39.68
C THR A 2 -23.26 -14.06 -38.85
N ARG A 3 -22.18 -14.64 -39.39
CA ARG A 3 -20.88 -14.73 -38.70
C ARG A 3 -20.38 -13.35 -38.24
N ALA A 4 -20.49 -12.35 -39.10
CA ALA A 4 -20.10 -10.98 -38.80
C ALA A 4 -20.88 -10.39 -37.60
N ARG A 5 -22.13 -10.81 -37.38
CA ARG A 5 -22.90 -10.39 -36.20
C ARG A 5 -22.40 -11.11 -34.93
N PHE A 6 -22.10 -12.40 -35.02
CA PHE A 6 -21.55 -13.17 -33.90
C PHE A 6 -20.18 -12.62 -33.43
N ASP A 7 -19.26 -12.37 -34.36
CA ASP A 7 -17.93 -11.81 -34.05
C ASP A 7 -18.04 -10.45 -33.36
N ARG A 8 -19.02 -9.64 -33.80
CA ARG A 8 -19.33 -8.32 -33.25
C ARG A 8 -19.84 -8.41 -31.80
N HIS A 9 -20.77 -9.31 -31.51
CA HIS A 9 -21.27 -9.47 -30.14
C HIS A 9 -20.19 -9.94 -29.17
N LEU A 10 -19.29 -10.84 -29.59
CA LEU A 10 -18.16 -11.26 -28.75
C LEU A 10 -17.23 -10.09 -28.43
N LEU A 11 -16.95 -9.24 -29.43
CA LEU A 11 -16.16 -8.02 -29.23
C LEU A 11 -16.87 -7.05 -28.28
N HIS A 12 -18.16 -6.77 -28.50
CA HIS A 12 -18.95 -5.89 -27.63
C HIS A 12 -19.03 -6.41 -26.19
N GLY A 13 -19.19 -7.73 -26.02
CA GLY A 13 -19.15 -8.39 -24.72
C GLY A 13 -17.79 -8.21 -24.03
N ALA A 14 -16.69 -8.43 -24.74
CA ALA A 14 -15.34 -8.20 -24.19
C ALA A 14 -15.14 -6.74 -23.77
N LEU A 15 -15.56 -5.77 -24.60
CA LEU A 15 -15.45 -4.35 -24.30
C LEU A 15 -16.31 -3.92 -23.10
N LEU A 16 -17.54 -4.44 -22.99
CA LEU A 16 -18.38 -4.16 -21.83
C LEU A 16 -17.72 -4.65 -20.55
N VAL A 17 -17.14 -5.85 -20.58
CA VAL A 17 -16.49 -6.45 -19.42
C VAL A 17 -15.21 -5.68 -19.05
N SER A 18 -14.41 -5.23 -20.03
CA SER A 18 -13.25 -4.39 -19.75
C SER A 18 -13.64 -3.03 -19.15
N VAL A 19 -14.75 -2.43 -19.60
CA VAL A 19 -15.29 -1.21 -18.99
C VAL A 19 -15.76 -1.47 -17.56
N VAL A 20 -16.52 -2.54 -17.32
CA VAL A 20 -16.97 -2.91 -15.96
C VAL A 20 -15.77 -3.15 -15.05
N PHE A 21 -14.77 -3.89 -15.51
CA PHE A 21 -13.53 -4.16 -14.79
C PHE A 21 -12.83 -2.86 -14.39
N LEU A 22 -12.61 -1.96 -15.35
CA LEU A 22 -11.95 -0.67 -15.11
C LEU A 22 -12.75 0.23 -14.15
N MET A 23 -14.08 0.32 -14.32
CA MET A 23 -14.93 1.15 -13.45
C MET A 23 -15.07 0.60 -12.04
N LEU A 24 -15.00 -0.73 -11.86
CA LEU A 24 -14.93 -1.34 -10.53
C LEU A 24 -13.58 -1.05 -9.85
N ALA A 25 -12.48 -1.06 -10.61
CA ALA A 25 -11.15 -0.70 -10.09
C ALA A 25 -11.07 0.79 -9.71
N ASP A 26 -11.72 1.66 -10.47
CA ASP A 26 -11.68 3.12 -10.29
C ASP A 26 -12.77 3.67 -9.35
N ARG A 27 -13.57 2.78 -8.72
CA ARG A 27 -14.75 3.16 -7.91
C ARG A 27 -14.43 4.05 -6.70
N GLU A 28 -13.22 3.95 -6.17
CA GLU A 28 -12.76 4.76 -5.04
C GLU A 28 -12.50 6.22 -5.45
N PHE A 29 -12.23 6.46 -6.74
CA PHE A 29 -11.94 7.79 -7.28
C PHE A 29 -13.18 8.48 -7.88
N LEU A 30 -14.01 7.75 -8.63
CA LEU A 30 -15.12 8.33 -9.41
C LEU A 30 -16.46 8.39 -8.65
N GLY A 31 -16.61 7.63 -7.56
CA GLY A 31 -17.88 7.45 -6.87
C GLY A 31 -18.89 6.61 -7.67
N TRP A 32 -19.78 5.91 -6.95
CA TRP A 32 -20.73 4.98 -7.56
C TRP A 32 -21.64 5.55 -8.66
N PRO A 33 -22.20 6.79 -8.56
CA PRO A 33 -23.07 7.32 -9.61
C PRO A 33 -22.38 7.45 -10.96
N LEU A 34 -21.11 7.88 -10.98
CA LEU A 34 -20.36 8.08 -12.22
C LEU A 34 -19.95 6.73 -12.82
N VAL A 35 -19.50 5.79 -11.98
CA VAL A 35 -19.26 4.39 -12.34
C VAL A 35 -20.47 3.79 -13.08
N PHE A 36 -21.67 3.89 -12.51
CA PHE A 36 -22.89 3.40 -13.15
C PHE A 36 -23.25 4.19 -14.40
N GLY A 37 -23.00 5.50 -14.43
CA GLY A 37 -23.21 6.35 -15.60
C GLY A 37 -22.38 5.89 -16.79
N VAL A 38 -21.08 5.67 -16.62
CA VAL A 38 -20.18 5.23 -17.69
C VAL A 38 -20.55 3.83 -18.20
N ILE A 39 -20.83 2.89 -17.29
CA ILE A 39 -21.31 1.56 -17.67
C ILE A 39 -22.64 1.65 -18.44
N GLY A 40 -23.58 2.48 -17.97
CA GLY A 40 -24.87 2.70 -18.62
C GLY A 40 -24.74 3.28 -20.02
N ILE A 41 -23.86 4.27 -20.22
CA ILE A 41 -23.55 4.83 -21.55
C ILE A 41 -22.96 3.76 -22.47
N MET A 42 -22.06 2.91 -21.97
CA MET A 42 -21.49 1.81 -22.75
C MET A 42 -22.56 0.80 -23.20
N VAL A 43 -23.44 0.39 -22.28
CA VAL A 43 -24.56 -0.51 -22.59
C VAL A 43 -25.50 0.13 -23.62
N ALA A 44 -25.84 1.41 -23.46
CA ALA A 44 -26.68 2.14 -24.40
C ALA A 44 -26.03 2.24 -25.80
N ALA A 45 -24.71 2.46 -25.86
CA ALA A 45 -23.98 2.53 -27.11
C ALA A 45 -23.97 1.19 -27.86
N ILE A 46 -23.71 0.09 -27.15
CA ILE A 46 -23.80 -1.27 -27.72
C ILE A 46 -25.23 -1.54 -28.18
N ALA A 47 -26.24 -1.27 -27.34
CA ALA A 47 -27.64 -1.50 -27.69
C ALA A 47 -28.09 -0.69 -28.93
N TYR A 48 -27.62 0.55 -29.05
CA TYR A 48 -27.89 1.40 -30.23
C TYR A 48 -27.22 0.86 -31.49
N GLU A 49 -25.96 0.42 -31.41
CA GLU A 49 -25.25 -0.18 -32.53
C GLU A 49 -25.99 -1.44 -33.03
N GLU A 50 -26.36 -2.32 -32.10
CA GLU A 50 -27.07 -3.57 -32.39
C GLU A 50 -28.47 -3.33 -32.96
N TRP A 51 -29.20 -2.33 -32.42
CA TRP A 51 -30.53 -1.97 -32.90
C TRP A 51 -30.49 -1.39 -34.32
N THR A 52 -29.42 -0.67 -34.66
CA THR A 52 -29.26 -0.06 -35.99
C THR A 52 -28.50 -0.93 -36.97
N ASP A 53 -28.01 -2.11 -36.55
CA ASP A 53 -27.11 -2.97 -37.31
C ASP A 53 -25.84 -2.24 -37.82
N GLY A 54 -25.48 -1.12 -37.19
CA GLY A 54 -24.41 -0.21 -37.65
C GLY A 54 -24.77 0.60 -38.91
N LEU A 55 -26.01 0.55 -39.39
CA LEU A 55 -26.47 1.28 -40.59
C LEU A 55 -26.66 2.77 -40.35
N ARG A 56 -26.80 3.19 -39.09
CA ARG A 56 -26.95 4.60 -38.69
C ARG A 56 -25.75 5.04 -37.84
N PRO A 57 -24.54 5.11 -38.43
CA PRO A 57 -23.37 5.54 -37.69
C PRO A 57 -23.57 6.98 -37.21
N LEU A 58 -22.96 7.29 -36.06
CA LEU A 58 -22.90 8.63 -35.54
C LEU A 58 -22.26 9.55 -36.60
N PRO A 59 -22.87 10.69 -36.94
CA PRO A 59 -22.29 11.64 -37.87
C PRO A 59 -20.87 12.03 -37.45
N ASP A 60 -19.95 12.19 -38.41
CA ASP A 60 -18.55 12.50 -38.11
C ASP A 60 -18.38 13.76 -37.26
N ALA A 61 -19.21 14.77 -37.54
CA ALA A 61 -19.29 16.00 -36.75
C ALA A 61 -19.64 15.72 -35.28
N ALA A 62 -20.65 14.90 -35.00
CA ALA A 62 -21.03 14.55 -33.63
C ALA A 62 -19.92 13.74 -32.93
N GLY A 63 -19.28 12.80 -33.62
CA GLY A 63 -18.14 12.06 -33.08
C GLY A 63 -16.93 12.95 -32.77
N ASN A 64 -16.63 13.92 -33.64
CA ASN A 64 -15.56 14.89 -33.41
C ASN A 64 -15.89 15.83 -32.26
N THR A 65 -17.13 16.31 -32.15
CA THR A 65 -17.58 17.13 -31.02
C THR A 65 -17.46 16.37 -29.72
N LEU A 66 -17.91 15.12 -29.67
CA LEU A 66 -17.81 14.29 -28.47
C LEU A 66 -16.34 14.02 -28.08
N GLY A 67 -15.49 13.69 -29.06
CA GLY A 67 -14.04 13.56 -28.85
C GLY A 67 -13.39 14.85 -28.35
N GLY A 68 -13.78 16.00 -28.90
CA GLY A 68 -13.31 17.31 -28.47
C GLY A 68 -13.74 17.64 -27.04
N LEU A 69 -15.00 17.34 -26.67
CA LEU A 69 -15.50 17.52 -25.31
C LEU A 69 -14.77 16.63 -24.31
N ILE A 70 -14.53 15.36 -24.65
CA ILE A 70 -13.70 14.43 -23.87
C ILE A 70 -12.29 15.00 -23.68
N GLY A 71 -11.68 15.52 -24.74
CA GLY A 71 -10.36 16.15 -24.71
C GLY A 71 -10.31 17.41 -23.84
N ILE A 72 -11.31 18.30 -23.94
CA ILE A 72 -11.40 19.52 -23.13
C ILE A 72 -11.62 19.17 -21.66
N ALA A 73 -12.59 18.31 -21.35
CA ALA A 73 -12.85 17.85 -20.00
C ALA A 73 -11.59 17.26 -19.37
N GLY A 74 -10.79 16.55 -20.18
CA GLY A 74 -9.52 16.02 -19.73
C GLY A 74 -8.38 16.98 -19.57
N GLY A 75 -8.25 17.94 -20.47
CA GLY A 75 -7.29 19.03 -20.30
C GLY A 75 -7.57 19.83 -19.03
N VAL A 76 -8.85 20.16 -18.79
CA VAL A 76 -9.27 20.90 -17.59
C VAL A 76 -8.97 20.10 -16.33
N TRP A 77 -9.33 18.82 -16.30
CA TRP A 77 -9.07 17.97 -15.12
C TRP A 77 -7.57 17.77 -14.87
N ALA A 78 -6.79 17.50 -15.91
CA ALA A 78 -5.34 17.35 -15.78
C ALA A 78 -4.69 18.63 -15.22
N LEU A 79 -5.18 19.79 -15.67
CA LEU A 79 -4.73 21.08 -15.19
C LEU A 79 -5.11 21.33 -13.72
N THR A 80 -6.34 21.00 -13.32
CA THR A 80 -6.75 21.15 -11.91
C THR A 80 -5.96 20.25 -10.98
N GLN A 81 -5.63 19.02 -11.40
CA GLN A 81 -4.76 18.14 -10.63
C GLN A 81 -3.33 18.66 -10.55
N ALA A 82 -2.77 19.13 -11.67
CA ALA A 82 -1.43 19.75 -11.69
C ALA A 82 -1.32 20.96 -10.76
N MET A 83 -2.41 21.72 -10.61
CA MET A 83 -2.47 22.89 -9.72
C MET A 83 -2.74 22.52 -8.26
N GLY A 84 -3.59 21.53 -8.00
CA GLY A 84 -4.00 21.13 -6.65
C GLY A 84 -2.99 20.23 -5.93
N ASN A 85 -2.30 19.36 -6.66
CA ASN A 85 -1.42 18.34 -6.11
C ASN A 85 0.04 18.60 -6.46
N LYS A 86 0.64 19.64 -5.86
CA LYS A 86 2.06 20.00 -6.08
C LYS A 86 3.06 18.88 -5.76
N ASN A 87 2.63 17.88 -4.99
CA ASN A 87 3.49 16.84 -4.45
C ASN A 87 3.41 15.51 -5.21
N LEU A 88 2.49 15.36 -6.17
CA LEU A 88 2.33 14.13 -6.94
C LEU A 88 2.88 14.31 -8.37
N PRO A 89 3.68 13.37 -8.90
CA PRO A 89 4.05 13.36 -10.30
C PRO A 89 2.81 13.38 -11.18
N LEU A 90 2.81 14.26 -12.19
CA LEU A 90 1.68 14.43 -13.10
C LEU A 90 1.25 13.12 -13.76
N SER A 91 2.20 12.23 -14.07
CA SER A 91 1.92 10.92 -14.65
C SER A 91 1.02 10.05 -13.76
N VAL A 92 1.22 10.09 -12.45
CA VAL A 92 0.46 9.33 -11.46
C VAL A 92 -0.90 9.97 -11.23
N ALA A 93 -0.93 11.29 -11.13
CA ALA A 93 -2.17 12.05 -11.01
C ALA A 93 -3.10 11.82 -12.21
N LEU A 94 -2.58 11.53 -13.40
CA LEU A 94 -3.38 11.30 -14.61
C LEU A 94 -4.06 9.93 -14.70
N ILE A 95 -3.66 8.93 -13.90
CA ILE A 95 -4.10 7.54 -14.07
C ILE A 95 -5.63 7.38 -13.91
N PRO A 96 -6.28 7.84 -12.81
CA PRO A 96 -7.73 7.69 -12.63
C PRO A 96 -8.53 8.38 -13.76
N PHE A 97 -7.98 9.45 -14.30
CA PHE A 97 -8.63 10.17 -15.36
C PHE A 97 -8.56 9.45 -16.71
N ILE A 98 -7.40 8.90 -17.04
CA ILE A 98 -7.25 8.03 -18.21
C ILE A 98 -8.23 6.85 -18.10
N ALA A 99 -8.44 6.30 -16.89
CA ALA A 99 -9.40 5.25 -16.64
C ALA A 99 -10.84 5.65 -17.00
N CYS A 100 -11.27 6.88 -16.69
CA CYS A 100 -12.59 7.38 -17.08
C CYS A 100 -12.70 7.71 -18.58
N LEU A 101 -11.63 8.21 -19.23
CA LEU A 101 -11.71 8.63 -20.63
C LEU A 101 -11.77 7.48 -21.63
N ILE A 102 -11.02 6.42 -21.39
CA ILE A 102 -10.90 5.33 -22.38
C ILE A 102 -12.27 4.68 -22.67
N PRO A 103 -13.14 4.39 -21.68
CA PRO A 103 -14.51 3.97 -21.93
C PRO A 103 -15.30 4.96 -22.81
N CYS A 104 -15.20 6.26 -22.55
CA CYS A 104 -15.87 7.29 -23.36
C CYS A 104 -15.38 7.30 -24.82
N LEU A 105 -14.06 7.16 -25.03
CA LEU A 105 -13.49 7.02 -26.38
C LEU A 105 -13.92 5.72 -27.05
N THR A 106 -14.08 4.65 -26.28
CA THR A 106 -14.57 3.35 -26.78
C THR A 106 -16.01 3.47 -27.25
N VAL A 107 -16.86 4.19 -26.51
CA VAL A 107 -18.24 4.52 -26.92
C VAL A 107 -18.26 5.30 -28.24
N VAL A 108 -17.47 6.37 -28.36
CA VAL A 108 -17.33 7.13 -29.62
C VAL A 108 -16.93 6.21 -30.76
N LYS A 109 -15.99 5.29 -30.51
CA LYS A 109 -15.46 4.39 -31.52
C LYS A 109 -16.49 3.33 -31.95
N ILE A 110 -17.28 2.79 -31.02
CA ILE A 110 -18.37 1.85 -31.31
C ILE A 110 -19.46 2.50 -32.17
N LEU A 111 -19.84 3.74 -31.83
CA LEU A 111 -20.93 4.46 -32.50
C LEU A 111 -20.55 4.97 -33.90
N ARG A 112 -19.26 5.03 -34.24
CA ARG A 112 -18.79 5.39 -35.58
C ARG A 112 -18.92 4.22 -36.55
N ARG A 113 -18.89 4.53 -37.85
CA ARG A 113 -18.88 3.52 -38.91
C ARG A 113 -17.67 2.60 -38.72
N GLN A 114 -17.93 1.32 -38.45
CA GLN A 114 -16.88 0.34 -38.19
C GLN A 114 -16.25 -0.14 -39.51
N LEU A 115 -14.95 0.02 -39.61
CA LEU A 115 -14.09 -0.56 -40.64
C LEU A 115 -13.44 -1.84 -40.11
N THR A 116 -12.95 -2.73 -40.98
CA THR A 116 -12.24 -3.95 -40.56
C THR A 116 -11.04 -3.66 -39.64
N ARG A 117 -10.35 -2.53 -39.86
CA ARG A 117 -9.25 -2.08 -38.98
C ARG A 117 -9.69 -1.71 -37.56
N ASP A 118 -10.95 -1.33 -37.40
CA ASP A 118 -11.48 -0.85 -36.13
C ASP A 118 -11.64 -1.98 -35.12
N PHE A 119 -11.74 -3.23 -35.59
CA PHE A 119 -11.68 -4.42 -34.75
C PHE A 119 -10.43 -4.41 -33.86
N TRP A 120 -9.25 -4.22 -34.46
CA TRP A 120 -7.98 -4.19 -33.74
C TRP A 120 -7.86 -2.99 -32.80
N VAL A 121 -8.37 -1.84 -33.21
CA VAL A 121 -8.38 -0.64 -32.36
C VAL A 121 -9.26 -0.85 -31.12
N LEU A 122 -10.47 -1.38 -31.30
CA LEU A 122 -11.37 -1.69 -30.19
C LEU A 122 -10.77 -2.74 -29.26
N HIS A 123 -10.20 -3.81 -29.81
CA HIS A 123 -9.54 -4.83 -29.01
C HIS A 123 -8.37 -4.26 -28.19
N ALA A 124 -7.53 -3.42 -28.80
CA ALA A 124 -6.44 -2.73 -28.11
C ALA A 124 -6.97 -1.81 -26.99
N LEU A 125 -8.06 -1.07 -27.21
CA LEU A 125 -8.70 -0.26 -26.18
C LEU A 125 -9.17 -1.14 -25.00
N GLY A 126 -9.79 -2.29 -25.26
CA GLY A 126 -10.18 -3.24 -24.23
C GLY A 126 -8.99 -3.75 -23.41
N VAL A 127 -7.86 -4.07 -24.06
CA VAL A 127 -6.63 -4.51 -23.37
C VAL A 127 -6.07 -3.40 -22.49
N VAL A 128 -6.02 -2.15 -22.99
CA VAL A 128 -5.56 -1.00 -22.21
C VAL A 128 -6.46 -0.76 -21.00
N GLN A 129 -7.78 -0.88 -21.15
CA GLN A 129 -8.72 -0.75 -20.03
C GLN A 129 -8.45 -1.78 -18.93
N VAL A 130 -8.23 -3.04 -19.31
CA VAL A 130 -7.91 -4.10 -18.34
C VAL A 130 -6.54 -3.89 -17.71
N ALA A 131 -5.54 -3.50 -18.49
CA ALA A 131 -4.21 -3.20 -17.95
C ALA A 131 -4.27 -2.08 -16.89
N ILE A 132 -5.00 -1.00 -17.16
CA ILE A 132 -5.19 0.09 -16.20
C ILE A 132 -5.99 -0.38 -14.99
N GLY A 133 -7.04 -1.19 -15.19
CA GLY A 133 -7.81 -1.75 -14.09
C GLY A 133 -6.96 -2.65 -13.18
N CYS A 134 -5.99 -3.39 -13.73
CA CYS A 134 -5.03 -4.18 -12.93
C CYS A 134 -4.04 -3.30 -12.16
N ILE A 135 -3.72 -2.10 -12.67
CA ILE A 135 -2.87 -1.12 -11.97
C ILE A 135 -3.65 -0.48 -10.82
N LEU A 136 -4.94 -0.17 -11.03
CA LEU A 136 -5.79 0.52 -10.06
C LEU A 136 -6.39 -0.41 -9.00
N GLY A 137 -6.73 -1.65 -9.37
CA GLY A 137 -7.47 -2.58 -8.54
C GLY A 137 -6.64 -3.78 -8.09
N ALA A 138 -6.44 -3.92 -6.79
CA ALA A 138 -5.81 -5.09 -6.17
C ALA A 138 -6.82 -6.02 -5.46
N ASP A 139 -8.12 -5.75 -5.58
CA ASP A 139 -9.13 -6.52 -4.85
C ASP A 139 -9.38 -7.90 -5.47
N ASP A 140 -9.53 -8.92 -4.63
CA ASP A 140 -9.81 -10.31 -5.02
C ASP A 140 -11.05 -10.45 -5.94
N ILE A 141 -12.02 -9.53 -5.81
CA ILE A 141 -13.23 -9.54 -6.63
C ILE A 141 -12.94 -9.26 -8.12
N MET A 142 -11.79 -8.68 -8.45
CA MET A 142 -11.41 -8.34 -9.82
C MET A 142 -11.05 -9.57 -10.66
N VAL A 143 -10.75 -10.71 -10.04
CA VAL A 143 -10.39 -11.96 -10.74
C VAL A 143 -11.50 -12.45 -11.67
N VAL A 144 -12.75 -12.35 -11.21
CA VAL A 144 -13.92 -12.83 -11.95
C VAL A 144 -14.11 -12.05 -13.27
N PRO A 145 -14.23 -10.71 -13.26
CA PRO A 145 -14.34 -9.94 -14.50
C PRO A 145 -13.10 -10.05 -15.40
N LEU A 146 -11.90 -10.17 -14.83
CA LEU A 146 -10.67 -10.41 -15.61
C LEU A 146 -10.73 -11.73 -16.39
N GLY A 147 -11.12 -12.83 -15.71
CA GLY A 147 -11.29 -14.13 -16.35
C GLY A 147 -12.35 -14.10 -17.44
N PHE A 148 -13.48 -13.43 -17.19
CA PHE A 148 -14.55 -13.30 -18.18
C PHE A 148 -14.11 -12.47 -19.39
N TYR A 149 -13.36 -11.39 -19.18
CA TYR A 149 -12.75 -10.60 -20.26
C TYR A 149 -11.82 -11.46 -21.12
N ALA A 150 -10.90 -12.21 -20.49
CA ALA A 150 -9.94 -13.06 -21.21
C ALA A 150 -10.65 -14.06 -22.13
N VAL A 151 -11.69 -14.75 -21.63
CA VAL A 151 -12.49 -15.70 -22.41
C VAL A 151 -13.18 -15.02 -23.59
N MET A 152 -13.86 -13.89 -23.37
CA MET A 152 -14.57 -13.16 -24.43
C MET A 152 -13.62 -12.58 -25.48
N SER A 153 -12.50 -12.02 -25.02
CA SER A 153 -11.47 -11.39 -25.86
C SER A 153 -10.82 -12.42 -26.80
N LEU A 154 -10.44 -13.59 -26.28
CA LEU A 154 -9.89 -14.69 -27.09
C LEU A 154 -10.92 -15.27 -28.05
N ALA A 155 -12.16 -15.47 -27.58
CA ALA A 155 -13.24 -15.94 -28.44
C ALA A 155 -13.47 -14.99 -29.62
N SER A 156 -13.46 -13.67 -29.37
CA SER A 156 -13.58 -12.63 -30.40
C SER A 156 -12.39 -12.63 -31.37
N LEU A 157 -11.15 -12.69 -30.85
CA LEU A 157 -9.95 -12.69 -31.67
C LEU A 157 -9.89 -13.92 -32.60
N ARG A 158 -10.18 -15.10 -32.04
CA ARG A 158 -10.17 -16.34 -32.80
C ARG A 158 -11.27 -16.37 -33.85
N SER A 159 -12.49 -15.92 -33.53
CA SER A 159 -13.58 -15.95 -34.50
C SER A 159 -13.30 -15.03 -35.70
N HIS A 160 -12.65 -13.88 -35.45
CA HIS A 160 -12.14 -12.97 -36.47
C HIS A 160 -11.01 -13.58 -37.31
N LEU A 161 -9.98 -14.15 -36.68
CA LEU A 161 -8.81 -14.74 -37.37
C LEU A 161 -9.15 -16.01 -38.13
N ALA A 162 -10.10 -16.82 -37.64
CA ALA A 162 -10.27 -18.18 -38.10
C ALA A 162 -10.67 -18.30 -39.57
N GLY A 163 -11.17 -17.24 -40.24
CA GLY A 163 -11.45 -17.19 -41.68
C GLY A 163 -12.46 -18.23 -42.23
N GLY A 164 -12.68 -19.35 -41.55
CA GLY A 164 -13.36 -20.55 -42.00
C GLY A 164 -14.30 -21.14 -40.95
N ILE A 165 -15.13 -22.07 -41.43
CA ILE A 165 -16.41 -22.52 -40.89
C ILE A 165 -16.22 -23.51 -39.73
N TRP A 166 -15.54 -23.11 -38.65
CA TRP A 166 -15.52 -23.92 -37.44
C TRP A 166 -16.70 -23.53 -36.52
N PRO A 167 -17.46 -24.50 -35.98
CA PRO A 167 -18.62 -24.22 -35.15
C PRO A 167 -18.19 -23.56 -33.83
N GLY A 168 -18.52 -22.27 -33.68
CA GLY A 168 -17.98 -21.36 -32.65
C GLY A 168 -18.19 -21.79 -31.19
N TRP A 169 -19.11 -22.71 -30.88
CA TRP A 169 -19.37 -23.15 -29.51
C TRP A 169 -18.28 -24.08 -28.95
N ARG A 170 -17.60 -24.88 -29.79
CA ARG A 170 -16.50 -25.75 -29.34
C ARG A 170 -15.28 -24.96 -28.88
N VAL A 171 -15.12 -23.74 -29.39
CA VAL A 171 -13.99 -22.84 -29.11
C VAL A 171 -14.11 -22.20 -27.73
N ILE A 172 -15.33 -21.79 -27.34
CA ILE A 172 -15.59 -21.14 -26.05
C ILE A 172 -15.32 -22.12 -24.90
N VAL A 173 -15.66 -23.40 -25.07
CA VAL A 173 -15.67 -24.38 -23.97
C VAL A 173 -14.30 -24.99 -23.67
N TRP A 174 -13.41 -25.18 -24.66
CA TRP A 174 -12.14 -25.88 -24.43
C TRP A 174 -10.93 -24.95 -24.31
N GLU A 175 -10.75 -24.02 -25.24
CA GLU A 175 -9.55 -23.16 -25.22
C GLU A 175 -9.74 -21.92 -24.37
N GLY A 176 -10.92 -21.31 -24.39
CA GLY A 176 -11.26 -20.20 -23.49
C GLY A 176 -11.15 -20.63 -22.03
N SER A 177 -11.63 -21.82 -21.70
CA SER A 177 -11.50 -22.40 -20.35
C SER A 177 -10.06 -22.67 -19.96
N LEU A 178 -9.21 -23.15 -20.89
CA LEU A 178 -7.79 -23.40 -20.62
C LEU A 178 -7.04 -22.10 -20.34
N LEU A 179 -7.23 -21.05 -21.17
CA LEU A 179 -6.59 -19.76 -20.93
C LEU A 179 -7.15 -19.06 -19.70
N GLY A 180 -8.46 -19.12 -19.48
CA GLY A 180 -9.07 -18.65 -18.24
C GLY A 180 -8.48 -19.35 -17.02
N ALA A 181 -8.28 -20.67 -17.09
CA ALA A 181 -7.64 -21.44 -16.04
C ALA A 181 -6.16 -21.06 -15.87
N ILE A 182 -5.40 -20.81 -16.95
CA ILE A 182 -4.01 -20.36 -16.89
C ILE A 182 -3.92 -18.95 -16.29
N SER A 183 -4.77 -18.01 -16.70
CA SER A 183 -4.82 -16.65 -16.14
C SER A 183 -5.23 -16.67 -14.67
N LEU A 184 -6.23 -17.47 -14.31
CA LEU A 184 -6.66 -17.66 -12.92
C LEU A 184 -5.53 -18.29 -12.09
N THR A 185 -4.88 -19.33 -12.62
CA THR A 185 -3.78 -20.01 -11.96
C THR A 185 -2.56 -19.08 -11.83
N GLY A 186 -2.25 -18.30 -12.86
CA GLY A 186 -1.20 -17.29 -12.84
C GLY A 186 -1.48 -16.20 -11.81
N TYR A 187 -2.74 -15.75 -11.68
CA TYR A 187 -3.16 -14.84 -10.62
C TYR A 187 -3.03 -15.46 -9.23
N LEU A 188 -3.48 -16.70 -9.05
CA LEU A 188 -3.41 -17.41 -7.76
C LEU A 188 -1.99 -17.80 -7.35
N ILE A 189 -1.09 -18.01 -8.33
CA ILE A 189 0.34 -18.32 -8.09
C ILE A 189 1.14 -17.04 -7.91
N MET A 190 0.78 -15.94 -8.57
CA MET A 190 1.37 -14.66 -8.24
C MET A 190 1.06 -14.42 -6.76
N PRO A 191 2.08 -14.30 -5.91
CA PRO A 191 1.81 -13.94 -4.53
C PRO A 191 0.98 -12.67 -4.61
N SER A 192 -0.21 -12.69 -4.00
CA SER A 192 -0.81 -11.47 -3.50
C SER A 192 0.18 -11.00 -2.44
N ALA A 193 1.29 -10.41 -2.89
CA ALA A 193 2.12 -9.66 -2.02
C ALA A 193 1.13 -8.71 -1.34
N ASP A 194 1.23 -8.58 -0.03
CA ASP A 194 0.61 -7.51 0.74
C ASP A 194 1.21 -6.19 0.24
N VAL A 195 1.11 -5.93 -1.06
CA VAL A 195 1.47 -4.70 -1.73
C VAL A 195 0.43 -3.76 -1.17
N PRO A 196 0.85 -2.76 -0.38
CA PRO A 196 -0.07 -1.76 0.11
C PRO A 196 -0.90 -1.29 -1.08
N ILE A 197 -2.23 -1.31 -0.91
CA ILE A 197 -3.22 -0.80 -1.89
C ILE A 197 -2.57 0.42 -2.52
N TRP A 198 -2.43 0.44 -3.85
CA TRP A 198 -1.70 1.47 -4.57
C TRP A 198 -2.07 2.84 -3.99
N ASN A 199 -1.19 3.36 -3.16
CA ASN A 199 -1.39 4.61 -2.47
C ASN A 199 -0.43 5.60 -3.13
N PRO A 200 -0.88 6.29 -4.20
CA PRO A 200 0.01 7.15 -4.97
C PRO A 200 0.60 8.26 -4.11
N SER A 201 -0.06 8.68 -3.02
CA SER A 201 0.52 9.63 -2.08
C SER A 201 1.64 9.02 -1.22
N ALA A 202 1.58 7.73 -0.87
CA ALA A 202 2.67 7.04 -0.19
C ALA A 202 3.84 6.71 -1.13
N ALA A 203 3.56 6.35 -2.39
CA ALA A 203 4.58 5.96 -3.36
C ALA A 203 5.24 7.14 -4.08
N PHE A 204 4.51 8.25 -4.26
CA PHE A 204 4.99 9.39 -5.06
C PHE A 204 4.70 10.76 -4.48
N GLY A 205 3.88 10.87 -3.43
CA GLY A 205 3.70 12.12 -2.73
C GLY A 205 4.98 12.48 -1.99
N ALA A 206 5.35 13.77 -1.97
CA ALA A 206 6.07 14.30 -0.82
C ALA A 206 5.19 14.01 0.40
N SER A 207 5.56 12.98 1.17
CA SER A 207 4.92 12.58 2.40
C SER A 207 4.67 13.86 3.20
N ARG A 208 3.40 14.24 3.36
CA ARG A 208 3.08 15.26 4.35
C ARG A 208 3.66 14.72 5.65
N LEU A 209 4.49 15.52 6.31
CA LEU A 209 4.87 15.27 7.69
C LEU A 209 3.63 15.47 8.58
N ALA A 210 2.65 14.59 8.42
CA ALA A 210 1.58 14.46 9.37
C ALA A 210 2.15 13.69 10.57
N THR A 211 1.88 14.16 11.79
CA THR A 211 2.09 13.30 12.96
C THR A 211 1.22 12.05 12.80
N GLY A 212 1.83 10.87 12.71
CA GLY A 212 1.06 9.65 12.47
C GLY A 212 1.92 8.41 12.26
N PHE A 213 1.27 7.33 11.83
CA PHE A 213 1.86 6.00 11.66
C PHE A 213 2.48 5.86 10.26
N GLY A 214 3.57 6.58 10.03
CA GLY A 214 4.39 6.42 8.84
C GLY A 214 5.21 5.12 8.89
N THR A 215 5.30 4.42 7.77
CA THR A 215 6.29 3.35 7.58
C THR A 215 7.72 3.89 7.43
N GLU A 216 7.86 5.21 7.34
CA GLU A 216 9.10 5.93 7.16
C GLU A 216 9.08 7.26 7.94
N MET A 217 10.22 7.64 8.50
CA MET A 217 10.45 8.94 9.15
C MET A 217 11.72 9.55 8.53
N ASP A 218 11.56 10.66 7.80
CA ASP A 218 12.66 11.38 7.15
C ASP A 218 13.20 12.48 8.07
N LEU A 219 14.39 12.28 8.65
CA LEU A 219 15.07 13.24 9.51
C LEU A 219 15.71 14.40 8.73
N ASN A 220 15.86 14.28 7.41
CA ASN A 220 16.37 15.39 6.59
C ASN A 220 15.28 16.41 6.28
N HIS A 221 14.02 16.07 6.50
CA HIS A 221 12.93 16.97 6.21
C HIS A 221 12.87 18.08 7.27
N GLN A 222 13.08 19.32 6.83
CA GLN A 222 12.91 20.50 7.66
C GLN A 222 11.52 21.06 7.40
N GLY A 223 10.63 21.00 8.39
CA GLY A 223 9.25 21.48 8.27
C GLY A 223 8.52 21.43 9.61
N LYS A 224 7.41 22.16 9.72
CA LYS A 224 6.53 22.07 10.89
C LYS A 224 5.78 20.74 10.80
N VAL A 225 5.90 19.92 11.83
CA VAL A 225 5.08 18.72 11.97
C VAL A 225 3.73 19.19 12.51
N GLU A 226 2.68 19.08 11.69
CA GLU A 226 1.32 19.44 12.11
C GLU A 226 0.70 18.27 12.87
N LEU A 227 0.17 18.58 14.05
CA LEU A 227 -0.60 17.63 14.85
C LEU A 227 -2.00 17.50 14.24
N ASP A 228 -2.40 16.27 13.91
CA ASP A 228 -3.78 15.97 13.51
C ASP A 228 -4.64 15.71 14.77
N GLU A 229 -5.89 16.17 14.75
CA GLU A 229 -6.90 15.90 15.79
C GLU A 229 -7.63 14.57 15.55
N GLU A 230 -7.28 13.82 14.50
CA GLU A 230 -7.85 12.49 14.23
C GLU A 230 -7.66 11.54 15.43
N VAL A 231 -8.77 11.00 15.93
CA VAL A 231 -8.74 9.97 16.97
C VAL A 231 -8.20 8.68 16.37
N VAL A 232 -6.98 8.33 16.76
CA VAL A 232 -6.29 7.14 16.24
C VAL A 232 -6.79 5.86 16.90
N ILE A 233 -6.87 5.87 18.23
CA ILE A 233 -7.22 4.71 19.06
C ILE A 233 -8.16 5.11 20.18
N GLU A 234 -9.12 4.24 20.47
CA GLU A 234 -9.91 4.27 21.70
C GLU A 234 -9.51 3.06 22.55
N ILE A 235 -9.36 3.28 23.86
CA ILE A 235 -8.94 2.24 24.80
C ILE A 235 -9.88 2.21 25.99
N ASP A 236 -10.60 1.10 26.16
CA ASP A 236 -11.38 0.83 27.36
C ASP A 236 -10.54 -0.02 28.33
N ALA A 237 -10.18 0.53 29.48
CA ALA A 237 -9.40 -0.17 30.50
C ALA A 237 -10.31 -0.75 31.60
N VAL A 238 -10.10 -2.01 31.95
CA VAL A 238 -10.90 -2.75 32.94
C VAL A 238 -9.96 -3.47 33.92
N ASP A 239 -10.21 -3.36 35.22
CA ASP A 239 -9.44 -4.04 36.25
C ASP A 239 -9.81 -5.53 36.39
N TYR A 240 -9.10 -6.25 37.25
CA TYR A 240 -9.38 -7.66 37.57
C TYR A 240 -10.79 -7.92 38.12
N SER A 241 -11.50 -6.90 38.60
CA SER A 241 -12.86 -6.97 39.13
C SER A 241 -13.95 -6.63 38.10
N GLY A 242 -13.56 -6.30 36.86
CA GLY A 242 -14.48 -5.88 35.81
C GLY A 242 -14.90 -4.42 35.87
N ARG A 243 -14.25 -3.59 36.71
CA ARG A 243 -14.56 -2.16 36.85
C ARG A 243 -13.65 -1.32 35.94
N PRO A 244 -14.11 -0.13 35.49
CA PRO A 244 -13.25 0.79 34.74
C PRO A 244 -11.97 1.13 35.51
N ALA A 245 -10.82 0.96 34.86
CA ALA A 245 -9.51 1.26 35.41
C ALA A 245 -8.93 2.54 34.79
N THR A 246 -8.12 3.27 35.55
CA THR A 246 -7.38 4.43 35.03
C THR A 246 -6.07 3.97 34.41
N ILE A 247 -5.80 4.39 33.18
CA ILE A 247 -4.52 4.13 32.51
C ILE A 247 -3.47 5.11 33.07
N PRO A 248 -2.26 4.63 33.46
CA PRO A 248 -1.18 5.51 33.90
C PRO A 248 -0.81 6.56 32.84
N LEU A 249 -0.47 7.78 33.27
CA LEU A 249 -0.10 8.86 32.34
C LEU A 249 1.21 8.59 31.58
N ASP A 250 2.06 7.73 32.12
CA ASP A 250 3.31 7.27 31.51
C ASP A 250 3.14 6.01 30.67
N GLN A 251 1.90 5.53 30.47
CA GLN A 251 1.61 4.40 29.59
C GLN A 251 2.06 4.71 28.17
N ARG A 252 2.92 3.85 27.64
CA ARG A 252 3.43 3.96 26.27
C ARG A 252 2.66 3.04 25.34
N PHE A 253 2.36 3.55 24.15
CA PHE A 253 1.69 2.83 23.09
C PHE A 253 2.62 2.75 21.87
N ARG A 254 2.89 1.54 21.41
CA ARG A 254 3.77 1.24 20.28
C ARG A 254 2.95 0.62 19.16
N ALA A 255 2.99 1.17 17.95
CA ALA A 255 2.30 0.54 16.81
C ALA A 255 3.21 0.22 15.62
N VAL A 256 4.24 1.03 15.37
CA VAL A 256 5.18 0.81 14.28
C VAL A 256 6.60 0.86 14.83
N GLU A 257 7.42 -0.08 14.38
CA GLU A 257 8.85 -0.12 14.64
C GLU A 257 9.60 0.18 13.35
N LEU A 258 10.49 1.18 13.40
CA LEU A 258 11.34 1.57 12.29
C LEU A 258 12.73 0.99 12.55
N GLU A 259 13.07 -0.06 11.80
CA GLU A 259 14.27 -0.87 12.03
C GLU A 259 15.47 -0.40 11.20
N VAL A 260 15.23 0.17 10.01
CA VAL A 260 16.26 0.44 9.02
C VAL A 260 16.49 1.94 8.88
N TYR A 261 17.68 2.41 9.23
CA TYR A 261 18.10 3.78 8.97
C TYR A 261 18.95 3.87 7.72
N ARG A 262 18.55 4.69 6.73
CA ARG A 262 19.33 4.94 5.51
C ARG A 262 19.16 6.36 5.00
N ALA A 263 20.27 7.04 4.72
CA ALA A 263 20.31 8.37 4.12
C ALA A 263 19.43 9.40 4.83
N GLY A 264 19.46 9.44 6.17
CA GLY A 264 18.64 10.35 6.97
C GLY A 264 17.21 9.88 7.22
N ARG A 265 16.84 8.65 6.82
CA ARG A 265 15.47 8.16 6.94
C ARG A 265 15.41 6.86 7.73
N TRP A 266 14.52 6.79 8.71
CA TRP A 266 14.13 5.54 9.37
C TRP A 266 12.99 4.90 8.58
N ARG A 267 13.03 3.59 8.37
CA ARG A 267 12.01 2.79 7.67
C ARG A 267 11.71 1.53 8.45
N GLY A 268 10.46 1.11 8.47
CA GLY A 268 10.12 -0.25 8.88
C GLY A 268 10.68 -1.25 7.86
N SER A 269 11.06 -2.45 8.30
CA SER A 269 11.36 -3.52 7.34
C SER A 269 10.08 -3.93 6.61
N ALA A 270 10.19 -4.45 5.37
CA ALA A 270 9.02 -4.98 4.63
C ALA A 270 8.29 -6.07 5.44
N THR A 271 8.99 -6.74 6.35
CA THR A 271 8.45 -7.68 7.34
C THR A 271 7.70 -6.99 8.48
N SER A 272 8.16 -5.84 8.98
CA SER A 272 7.47 -5.03 10.00
C SER A 272 6.26 -4.26 9.44
N THR A 273 6.33 -3.84 8.17
CA THR A 273 5.30 -2.98 7.51
C THR A 273 4.26 -3.76 6.71
N GLY A 274 4.57 -4.98 6.27
CA GLY A 274 3.69 -5.83 5.46
C GLY A 274 2.59 -6.57 6.23
N GLY A 275 2.20 -6.11 7.42
CA GLY A 275 1.10 -6.76 8.14
C GLY A 275 1.43 -8.15 8.70
N ARG A 276 2.72 -8.56 8.78
CA ARG A 276 3.13 -9.53 9.82
C ARG A 276 3.12 -8.80 11.16
N GLY A 277 1.92 -8.36 11.54
CA GLY A 277 1.69 -7.71 12.81
C GLY A 277 2.16 -8.62 13.94
N VAL A 278 2.40 -7.99 15.07
CA VAL A 278 2.46 -8.60 16.39
C VAL A 278 1.60 -9.87 16.38
N PRO A 279 2.20 -11.08 16.50
CA PRO A 279 1.46 -12.31 16.30
C PRO A 279 0.23 -12.29 17.22
N LEU A 280 -0.98 -12.33 16.65
CA LEU A 280 -2.17 -12.35 17.47
C LEU A 280 -2.20 -13.69 18.24
N ALA A 281 -2.24 -13.59 19.56
CA ALA A 281 -2.32 -14.79 20.40
C ALA A 281 -3.63 -15.53 20.13
N GLN A 282 -3.60 -16.85 20.29
CA GLN A 282 -4.83 -17.64 20.26
C GLN A 282 -5.60 -17.44 21.58
N PRO A 283 -6.92 -17.16 21.54
CA PRO A 283 -7.75 -17.17 22.73
C PRO A 283 -7.79 -18.59 23.36
N PRO A 284 -8.06 -18.71 24.68
CA PRO A 284 -8.58 -17.69 25.59
C PRO A 284 -7.50 -16.84 26.29
N LEU A 285 -7.83 -15.58 26.60
CA LEU A 285 -7.03 -14.77 27.54
C LEU A 285 -7.02 -15.45 28.92
N PRO A 286 -5.89 -15.43 29.64
CA PRO A 286 -5.86 -15.91 31.02
C PRO A 286 -6.72 -15.02 31.92
N ALA A 287 -7.16 -15.56 33.06
CA ALA A 287 -7.82 -14.76 34.09
C ALA A 287 -6.88 -13.65 34.58
N LEU A 288 -7.41 -12.44 34.74
CA LEU A 288 -6.66 -11.29 35.23
C LEU A 288 -6.19 -11.52 36.67
N LEU A 289 -4.92 -11.25 36.94
CA LEU A 289 -4.36 -11.23 38.29
C LEU A 289 -4.60 -9.88 38.96
N VAL A 290 -4.48 -9.84 40.30
CA VAL A 290 -4.46 -8.60 41.06
C VAL A 290 -3.30 -7.72 40.52
N ARG A 291 -3.59 -6.45 40.19
CA ARG A 291 -2.68 -5.49 39.50
C ARG A 291 -2.50 -5.69 38.00
N GLN A 292 -3.38 -6.45 37.36
CA GLN A 292 -3.47 -6.50 35.90
C GLN A 292 -4.70 -5.73 35.42
N THR A 293 -4.52 -5.02 34.32
CA THR A 293 -5.56 -4.27 33.63
C THR A 293 -5.73 -4.86 32.24
N LEU A 294 -6.97 -5.16 31.88
CA LEU A 294 -7.38 -5.51 30.52
C LEU A 294 -7.65 -4.23 29.74
N LEU A 295 -6.93 -4.06 28.64
CA LEU A 295 -7.14 -2.98 27.69
C LEU A 295 -7.91 -3.53 26.48
N ASN A 296 -9.04 -2.92 26.16
CA ASN A 296 -9.78 -3.19 24.94
C ASN A 296 -9.49 -2.06 23.95
N PHE A 297 -8.83 -2.40 22.87
CA PHE A 297 -8.45 -1.44 21.83
C PHE A 297 -9.49 -1.42 20.73
N ARG A 298 -9.78 -0.22 20.24
CA ARG A 298 -10.44 0.02 18.96
C ARG A 298 -9.59 0.99 18.14
N VAL A 299 -8.96 0.46 17.10
CA VAL A 299 -8.18 1.29 16.18
C VAL A 299 -9.12 1.89 15.15
N MET A 300 -9.19 3.22 15.11
CA MET A 300 -10.08 3.98 14.24
C MET A 300 -9.35 4.50 12.99
N SER A 301 -8.05 4.78 13.09
CA SER A 301 -7.25 5.21 11.96
C SER A 301 -7.13 4.11 10.90
N ARG A 302 -7.37 4.48 9.64
CA ARG A 302 -7.22 3.58 8.49
C ARG A 302 -5.77 3.34 8.10
N GLU A 303 -4.86 4.20 8.59
CA GLU A 303 -3.44 4.13 8.28
C GLU A 303 -2.73 3.07 9.14
N ILE A 304 -3.27 2.77 10.32
CA ILE A 304 -2.75 1.70 11.18
C ILE A 304 -3.31 0.36 10.73
N THR A 305 -2.43 -0.44 10.16
CA THR A 305 -2.72 -1.85 9.82
C THR A 305 -2.23 -2.83 10.89
N THR A 306 -1.42 -2.37 11.85
CA THR A 306 -0.82 -3.19 12.90
C THR A 306 -1.50 -2.98 14.26
N PRO A 307 -1.64 -4.02 15.10
CA PRO A 307 -2.10 -3.84 16.47
C PRO A 307 -1.17 -2.90 17.25
N VAL A 308 -1.76 -1.95 17.98
CA VAL A 308 -1.04 -1.11 18.95
C VAL A 308 -0.80 -1.93 20.23
N ILE A 309 0.42 -1.91 20.73
CA ILE A 309 0.83 -2.58 21.95
C ILE A 309 0.98 -1.53 23.05
N ALA A 310 0.34 -1.73 24.19
CA ALA A 310 0.68 -1.05 25.43
C ALA A 310 1.86 -1.72 26.12
N ASP A 311 2.94 -0.97 26.39
CA ASP A 311 4.13 -1.47 27.08
C ASP A 311 4.07 -1.17 28.59
N PRO A 312 4.39 -2.13 29.48
CA PRO A 312 4.85 -3.48 29.19
C PRO A 312 3.71 -4.46 28.85
N ALA A 313 3.78 -5.06 27.67
CA ALA A 313 2.84 -6.10 27.25
C ALA A 313 3.15 -7.42 27.96
N LEU A 314 2.19 -7.97 28.73
CA LEU A 314 2.34 -9.34 29.25
C LEU A 314 1.94 -10.39 28.22
N PHE A 315 0.97 -10.05 27.36
CA PHE A 315 0.42 -10.95 26.37
C PHE A 315 0.28 -10.24 25.03
N LEU A 316 0.41 -11.03 23.96
CA LEU A 316 0.14 -10.60 22.61
C LEU A 316 -1.36 -10.26 22.46
N PRO A 317 -1.72 -9.32 21.57
CA PRO A 317 -3.10 -8.92 21.36
C PRO A 317 -3.96 -10.11 20.91
N VAL A 318 -5.17 -10.20 21.47
CA VAL A 318 -6.16 -11.25 21.16
C VAL A 318 -7.39 -10.61 20.51
N PRO A 319 -7.93 -11.12 19.39
CA PRO A 319 -9.12 -10.55 18.76
C PRO A 319 -10.29 -10.44 19.75
N ALA A 320 -11.01 -9.32 19.72
CA ALA A 320 -12.16 -9.12 20.58
C ALA A 320 -13.26 -10.17 20.31
N PRO A 321 -14.05 -10.57 21.32
CA PRO A 321 -15.17 -11.49 21.13
C PRO A 321 -16.11 -11.00 20.02
N GLY A 322 -16.36 -11.84 19.00
CA GLY A 322 -17.19 -11.50 17.85
C GLY A 322 -16.46 -10.83 16.67
N ALA A 323 -15.19 -10.45 16.82
CA ALA A 323 -14.38 -10.01 15.69
C ALA A 323 -14.01 -11.21 14.80
N SER A 324 -14.50 -11.26 13.56
CA SER A 324 -14.12 -12.33 12.64
C SER A 324 -12.64 -12.21 12.28
N ARG A 325 -11.91 -13.33 12.18
CA ARG A 325 -10.51 -13.34 11.68
C ARG A 325 -10.35 -12.65 10.33
N ARG A 326 -11.40 -12.64 9.49
CA ARG A 326 -11.42 -11.94 8.19
C ARG A 326 -11.68 -10.42 8.32
N GLY A 327 -12.25 -9.97 9.44
CA GLY A 327 -12.54 -8.55 9.72
C GLY A 327 -11.32 -7.75 10.19
N LEU A 328 -10.24 -8.43 10.60
CA LEU A 328 -8.96 -7.82 10.93
C LEU A 328 -8.28 -7.14 9.72
N LEU A 329 -8.79 -7.37 8.51
CA LEU A 329 -8.08 -7.02 7.29
C LEU A 329 -8.34 -5.64 6.71
N ARG A 330 -9.21 -4.74 7.24
CA ARG A 330 -9.26 -3.39 6.62
C ARG A 330 -9.93 -2.20 7.30
N ARG A 331 -10.74 -2.29 8.38
CA ARG A 331 -11.49 -1.09 8.83
C ARG A 331 -11.63 -0.81 10.32
N HIS A 332 -11.65 -1.83 11.18
CA HIS A 332 -11.75 -1.63 12.64
C HIS A 332 -11.02 -2.78 13.35
N LEU A 333 -9.78 -2.56 13.77
CA LEU A 333 -9.06 -3.53 14.58
C LEU A 333 -9.57 -3.42 16.02
N ALA A 334 -10.29 -4.44 16.47
CA ALA A 334 -10.73 -4.57 17.85
C ALA A 334 -10.04 -5.78 18.50
N TYR A 335 -9.25 -5.53 19.54
CA TYR A 335 -8.50 -6.56 20.24
C TYR A 335 -8.32 -6.22 21.72
N GLN A 336 -7.85 -7.19 22.47
CA GLN A 336 -7.65 -7.12 23.90
C GLN A 336 -6.19 -7.40 24.24
N GLN A 337 -5.68 -6.71 25.26
CA GLN A 337 -4.33 -6.87 25.77
C GLN A 337 -4.33 -6.77 27.29
N ILE A 338 -3.48 -7.55 27.97
CA ILE A 338 -3.30 -7.47 29.42
C ILE A 338 -1.99 -6.75 29.71
N VAL A 339 -2.06 -5.72 30.57
CA VAL A 339 -0.93 -4.92 31.03
C VAL A 339 -0.80 -5.05 32.54
N ALA A 340 0.44 -5.08 33.04
CA ALA A 340 0.73 -5.05 34.48
C ALA A 340 0.96 -3.61 34.96
N GLU A 341 0.39 -3.27 36.12
CA GLU A 341 0.55 -1.96 36.78
C GLU A 341 1.99 -1.70 37.25
N GLU A 342 2.74 -2.76 37.54
CA GLU A 342 4.09 -2.68 38.12
C GLU A 342 5.12 -3.38 37.23
N ASN A 343 5.73 -2.61 36.32
CA ASN A 343 7.14 -2.83 36.02
C ASN A 343 7.71 -1.59 35.34
N LYS A 344 8.44 -0.77 36.10
CA LYS A 344 9.45 0.17 35.58
C LYS A 344 10.65 -0.57 34.98
N ARG A 345 10.45 -1.74 34.38
CA ARG A 345 11.55 -2.42 33.69
C ARG A 345 11.84 -1.65 32.42
N ASP A 346 13.13 -1.36 32.24
CA ASP A 346 13.67 -0.90 30.98
C ASP A 346 13.14 -1.78 29.84
N ARG A 347 12.94 -1.12 28.69
CA ARG A 347 12.55 -1.70 27.40
C ARG A 347 13.01 -3.16 27.30
N SER A 348 12.08 -4.10 27.29
CA SER A 348 12.44 -5.45 26.85
C SER A 348 12.44 -5.39 25.32
N PRO A 349 13.61 -5.51 24.65
CA PRO A 349 13.62 -5.62 23.20
C PRO A 349 12.68 -6.77 22.82
N LEU A 350 11.86 -6.58 21.78
CA LEU A 350 11.03 -7.66 21.28
C LEU A 350 11.99 -8.80 20.93
N GLN A 351 11.83 -9.91 21.62
CA GLN A 351 12.68 -11.08 21.50
C GLN A 351 12.28 -11.83 20.22
N ASP A 352 12.42 -11.16 19.07
CA ASP A 352 12.25 -11.80 17.77
C ASP A 352 13.60 -12.27 17.24
N ASP A 353 13.64 -13.58 17.03
CA ASP A 353 14.78 -14.46 16.95
C ASP A 353 15.34 -14.55 15.51
N ILE A 354 15.36 -13.43 14.77
CA ILE A 354 15.76 -13.42 13.36
C ILE A 354 17.00 -12.55 13.16
N GLU A 355 18.17 -13.20 13.23
CA GLU A 355 19.37 -12.91 12.45
C GLU A 355 19.51 -11.45 11.95
N SER A 356 19.75 -10.51 12.85
CA SER A 356 20.01 -9.11 12.50
C SER A 356 21.42 -8.95 11.89
N ARG A 357 21.58 -9.39 10.64
CA ARG A 357 22.69 -8.97 9.78
C ARG A 357 22.48 -7.50 9.41
N VAL A 358 22.89 -6.60 10.30
CA VAL A 358 23.10 -5.19 9.98
C VAL A 358 24.17 -5.16 8.87
N ARG A 359 23.83 -4.66 7.68
CA ARG A 359 24.76 -4.70 6.54
C ARG A 359 25.83 -3.62 6.72
N GLN A 360 27.09 -4.00 6.52
CA GLN A 360 28.28 -3.13 6.57
C GLN A 360 28.13 -1.83 5.74
N GLU A 361 27.31 -1.87 4.71
CA GLU A 361 26.98 -0.77 3.79
C GLU A 361 26.32 0.42 4.50
N ASP A 362 25.54 0.16 5.57
CA ASP A 362 24.64 1.14 6.18
C ASP A 362 25.40 2.12 7.09
N LEU A 363 26.43 1.66 7.81
CA LEU A 363 27.30 2.53 8.62
C LEU A 363 28.12 3.51 7.79
N LEU A 364 28.61 3.05 6.63
CA LEU A 364 29.46 3.85 5.75
C LEU A 364 28.69 5.01 5.07
N SER A 365 27.35 4.97 5.15
CA SER A 365 26.45 5.98 4.60
C SER A 365 26.03 7.09 5.58
N SER A 366 26.57 7.09 6.81
CA SER A 366 26.23 8.12 7.80
C SER A 366 26.56 9.54 7.33
N PRO A 367 25.76 10.55 7.74
CA PRO A 367 26.02 11.96 7.46
C PRO A 367 27.45 12.33 7.84
N GLU A 368 28.11 13.17 7.05
CA GLU A 368 29.54 13.48 7.20
C GLU A 368 29.88 13.99 8.61
N ALA A 369 28.96 14.73 9.25
CA ALA A 369 29.10 15.24 10.61
C ALA A 369 29.09 14.16 11.71
N LEU A 370 28.50 12.98 11.46
CA LEU A 370 28.39 11.89 12.43
C LEU A 370 29.45 10.81 12.22
N ARG A 371 30.19 10.84 11.11
CA ARG A 371 31.23 9.85 10.83
C ARG A 371 32.34 9.81 11.89
N PRO A 372 32.87 10.94 12.40
CA PRO A 372 33.92 10.91 13.41
C PRO A 372 33.46 10.26 14.71
N TRP A 373 32.25 10.62 15.19
CA TRP A 373 31.66 10.06 16.40
C TRP A 373 31.35 8.57 16.25
N ALA A 374 30.73 8.18 15.14
CA ALA A 374 30.44 6.78 14.85
C ALA A 374 31.74 5.99 14.86
N TRP A 375 32.78 6.50 14.19
CA TRP A 375 34.10 5.86 14.09
C TRP A 375 34.80 5.66 15.43
N GLU A 376 34.83 6.69 16.28
CA GLU A 376 35.42 6.62 17.62
C GLU A 376 34.71 5.59 18.50
N LEU A 377 33.38 5.50 18.37
CA LEU A 377 32.62 4.45 19.03
C LEU A 377 32.96 3.05 18.47
N LEU A 378 33.12 2.91 17.14
CA LEU A 378 33.53 1.62 16.55
C LEU A 378 34.94 1.22 17.01
N GLU A 379 35.90 2.16 17.07
CA GLU A 379 37.28 1.92 17.53
C GLU A 379 37.31 1.52 19.01
N SER A 380 36.62 2.26 19.90
CA SER A 380 36.57 1.92 21.33
C SER A 380 35.92 0.56 21.60
N LEU A 381 34.93 0.17 20.81
CA LEU A 381 34.32 -1.15 20.88
C LEU A 381 35.24 -2.24 20.32
N ALA A 382 36.01 -1.95 19.26
CA ALA A 382 36.96 -2.89 18.66
C ALA A 382 38.15 -3.20 19.59
N ASP A 383 38.66 -2.19 20.31
CA ASP A 383 39.79 -2.33 21.23
C ASP A 383 39.44 -3.09 22.53
N THR A 384 38.14 -3.30 22.81
CA THR A 384 37.67 -3.94 24.03
C THR A 384 36.77 -5.16 23.75
N PRO A 385 37.31 -6.25 23.17
CA PRO A 385 36.53 -7.43 22.84
C PRO A 385 35.96 -8.10 24.11
N GLY A 386 34.64 -8.12 24.26
CA GLY A 386 33.92 -8.78 25.35
C GLY A 386 33.23 -7.86 26.37
N GLN A 387 33.45 -6.53 26.31
CA GLN A 387 32.66 -5.61 27.14
C GLN A 387 31.31 -5.29 26.50
N THR A 388 30.26 -5.21 27.32
CA THR A 388 28.96 -4.69 26.88
C THR A 388 29.03 -3.16 26.84
N ALA A 389 28.37 -2.51 25.89
CA ALA A 389 28.46 -1.06 25.66
C ALA A 389 28.09 -0.19 26.89
N LYS A 390 27.41 -0.74 27.91
CA LYS A 390 27.20 -0.08 29.22
C LYS A 390 28.49 0.11 30.04
N GLN A 391 29.58 -0.58 29.71
CA GLN A 391 30.85 -0.56 30.44
C GLN A 391 31.92 0.29 29.75
N VAL A 392 31.70 0.67 28.50
CA VAL A 392 32.58 1.61 27.78
C VAL A 392 32.15 3.02 28.18
N ALA A 393 33.08 3.82 28.72
CA ALA A 393 32.81 5.20 29.10
C ALA A 393 32.21 5.96 27.91
N SER A 394 31.17 6.77 28.14
CA SER A 394 30.53 7.54 27.08
C SER A 394 31.56 8.23 26.19
N PRO A 395 31.48 8.09 24.85
CA PRO A 395 32.35 8.83 23.96
C PRO A 395 32.22 10.34 24.22
N LEU A 396 33.29 11.07 23.95
CA LEU A 396 33.40 12.51 24.20
C LEU A 396 32.15 13.26 23.66
N PRO A 397 31.66 14.28 24.38
CA PRO A 397 30.53 15.09 23.92
C PRO A 397 30.77 15.61 22.50
N LEU A 398 29.73 15.59 21.66
CA LEU A 398 29.79 16.01 20.24
C LEU A 398 30.37 17.42 20.02
N ALA A 399 30.33 18.26 21.06
CA ALA A 399 30.91 19.61 21.07
C ALA A 399 32.45 19.61 21.08
N GLU A 400 33.08 18.62 21.71
CA GLU A 400 34.55 18.50 21.83
C GLU A 400 35.17 17.85 20.59
N LEU A 401 34.38 17.09 19.83
CA LEU A 401 34.79 16.46 18.56
C LEU A 401 35.02 17.46 17.41
N LYS A 402 34.52 18.70 17.51
CA LYS A 402 34.68 19.72 16.46
C LYS A 402 36.11 20.29 16.35
N GLU A 403 36.94 20.16 17.39
CA GLU A 403 38.28 20.76 17.44
C GLU A 403 39.42 19.77 17.15
N ALA A 404 39.17 18.46 17.18
CA ALA A 404 40.18 17.46 16.85
C ALA A 404 40.37 17.34 15.33
N GLN A 405 41.55 17.70 14.81
CA GLN A 405 41.96 17.42 13.43
C GLN A 405 42.06 15.90 13.20
N TRP A 406 40.93 15.28 12.88
CA TRP A 406 40.81 13.85 12.70
C TRP A 406 41.39 13.41 11.34
N ARG A 407 42.24 12.36 11.36
CA ARG A 407 42.66 11.59 10.19
C ARG A 407 42.25 10.13 10.40
N PRO A 408 41.45 9.51 9.51
CA PRO A 408 41.06 8.12 9.68
C PRO A 408 42.26 7.18 9.54
N ALA A 409 42.57 6.42 10.58
CA ALA A 409 43.20 5.12 10.39
C ALA A 409 42.15 4.22 9.73
N ARG A 410 42.45 3.55 8.62
CA ARG A 410 41.49 2.64 7.97
C ARG A 410 41.25 1.44 8.89
N LEU A 411 40.05 1.32 9.45
CA LEU A 411 39.60 0.10 10.11
C LEU A 411 39.62 -1.04 9.07
N PRO A 412 40.11 -2.24 9.42
CA PRO A 412 40.06 -3.38 8.52
C PRO A 412 38.61 -3.71 8.13
N HIS A 413 38.37 -4.07 6.87
CA HIS A 413 37.02 -4.30 6.31
C HIS A 413 36.15 -5.31 7.09
N GLY A 414 36.70 -6.14 7.98
CA GLY A 414 35.93 -7.07 8.82
C GLY A 414 35.26 -6.46 10.06
N PHE A 415 35.72 -5.30 10.56
CA PHE A 415 35.26 -4.76 11.85
C PHE A 415 34.03 -3.86 11.76
N PHE A 416 33.64 -3.46 10.56
CA PHE A 416 32.52 -2.56 10.34
C PHE A 416 31.17 -3.19 10.69
N GLU A 417 30.96 -4.45 10.29
CA GLU A 417 29.70 -5.15 10.56
C GLU A 417 29.49 -5.37 12.06
N GLU A 418 30.54 -5.82 12.75
CA GLU A 418 30.49 -6.03 14.20
C GLU A 418 30.23 -4.73 14.96
N SER A 419 30.87 -3.64 14.54
CA SER A 419 30.71 -2.35 15.19
C SER A 419 29.34 -1.71 14.90
N ALA A 420 28.75 -1.99 13.72
CA ALA A 420 27.37 -1.59 13.36
C ALA A 420 26.35 -2.24 14.28
N GLN A 421 26.47 -3.55 14.44
CA GLN A 421 25.60 -4.34 15.30
C GLN A 421 25.71 -3.87 16.75
N ARG A 422 26.91 -3.52 17.21
CA ARG A 422 27.13 -3.00 18.57
C ARG A 422 26.55 -1.60 18.76
N LEU A 423 26.65 -0.70 17.78
CA LEU A 423 26.01 0.62 17.82
C LEU A 423 24.48 0.51 17.81
N CYS A 424 23.91 -0.32 16.92
CA CYS A 424 22.46 -0.58 16.92
C CYS A 424 21.99 -1.15 18.26
N ARG A 425 22.72 -2.11 18.85
CA ARG A 425 22.43 -2.63 20.19
C ARG A 425 22.54 -1.55 21.26
N TYR A 426 23.53 -0.68 21.18
CA TYR A 426 23.68 0.44 22.11
C TYR A 426 22.50 1.42 22.02
N LEU A 427 22.07 1.80 20.82
CA LEU A 427 20.91 2.66 20.62
C LEU A 427 19.60 1.99 21.09
N ALA A 428 19.46 0.67 20.86
CA ALA A 428 18.29 -0.10 21.27
C ALA A 428 18.21 -0.30 22.80
N LEU A 429 19.35 -0.55 23.47
CA LEU A 429 19.43 -0.88 24.90
C LEU A 429 19.76 0.31 25.81
N GLY A 430 20.29 1.40 25.25
CA GLY A 430 20.81 2.55 25.99
C GLY A 430 19.72 3.48 26.53
N GLY A 431 18.47 3.41 26.03
CA GLY A 431 17.32 4.12 26.60
C GLY A 431 17.31 5.65 26.44
N ASP A 432 18.47 6.29 26.24
CA ASP A 432 18.70 7.73 26.48
C ASP A 432 18.75 8.63 25.22
N TYR A 433 18.18 8.18 24.10
CA TYR A 433 17.97 9.07 22.96
C TYR A 433 16.50 9.46 22.89
N THR A 434 16.16 10.53 23.63
CA THR A 434 14.91 11.26 23.42
C THR A 434 15.24 12.41 22.48
N TYR A 435 14.82 12.33 21.21
CA TYR A 435 14.74 13.54 20.41
C TYR A 435 13.42 14.21 20.81
N THR A 436 13.50 15.30 21.56
CA THR A 436 12.37 16.21 21.70
C THR A 436 12.22 16.93 20.37
N LEU A 437 11.22 16.55 19.59
CA LEU A 437 10.64 17.48 18.63
C LEU A 437 10.10 18.64 19.48
N ASP A 438 10.64 19.85 19.30
CA ASP A 438 10.00 21.06 19.81
C ASP A 438 8.64 21.17 19.12
N LEU A 439 7.61 20.68 19.80
CA LEU A 439 6.24 20.66 19.35
C LEU A 439 5.58 21.97 19.79
N ASP A 440 5.54 22.93 18.88
CA ASP A 440 4.82 24.18 19.12
C ASP A 440 3.32 23.94 18.88
N ARG A 441 2.55 23.79 19.97
CA ARG A 441 1.09 23.70 19.93
C ARG A 441 0.52 25.10 19.69
N THR A 442 0.17 25.38 18.44
CA THR A 442 -0.56 26.60 18.04
C THR A 442 -2.06 26.43 18.13
#